data_AF-A0A1U9LDH4-F1
#
_entry.id   AF-A0A1U9LDH4-F1
#
_cell.length_a   1.000
_cell.length_b   1.000
_cell.length_c   1.000
_cell.angle_alpha   90.00
_cell.angle_beta   90.00
_cell.angle_gamma   90.00
#
_symmetry.space_group_name_H-M   'P 1'
#
loop_
_entity.id
_entity.type
_entity.pdbx_description
1 polymer ?
#
loop_
_entity_poly.entity_id
_entity_poly.type
_entity_poly.pdbx_seq_one_letter_code
_entity_poly.pdbx_strand_id
1 'polypeptide(L)' 'MEWKDVRMTTTASTNKTVEIAGTRYEMLGTMNDGDCKVRLKNPGGEVVEMTCDSFINQLNNGSARYL' A
#
# COMPACT_ATOMS: atom_id res chain seq x y z
N MET A 1 23.95 -12.76 26.89
CA MET A 1 22.93 -11.87 27.49
C MET A 1 22.97 -10.57 26.72
N GLU A 2 22.37 -10.57 25.53
CA GLU A 2 20.99 -10.14 25.28
C GLU A 2 20.95 -8.61 25.16
N TRP A 3 21.30 -8.14 23.97
CA TRP A 3 21.07 -6.76 23.57
C TRP A 3 19.58 -6.63 23.28
N LYS A 4 18.89 -6.09 24.30
CA LYS A 4 17.45 -5.82 24.32
C LYS A 4 17.05 -5.01 23.09
N ASP A 5 16.10 -5.58 22.37
CA ASP A 5 15.10 -4.93 21.52
C ASP A 5 15.44 -3.51 21.08
N VAL A 6 16.04 -3.42 19.89
CA VAL A 6 15.75 -2.29 19.00
C VAL A 6 14.24 -2.31 18.83
N ARG A 7 13.55 -1.48 19.63
CA ARG A 7 12.18 -1.09 19.36
C ARG A 7 12.22 -0.48 17.97
N MET A 8 11.95 -1.31 16.96
CA MET A 8 11.43 -0.85 15.69
C MET A 8 10.24 0.00 16.11
N THR A 9 10.42 1.30 16.11
CA THR A 9 9.32 2.25 16.09
C THR A 9 8.53 1.82 14.87
N THR A 10 7.52 0.98 15.09
CA THR A 10 6.43 0.79 14.15
C THR A 10 5.82 2.17 14.11
N THR A 11 6.34 3.02 13.22
CA THR A 11 5.62 4.16 12.69
C THR A 11 4.26 3.54 12.41
N ALA A 12 3.25 3.92 13.18
CA ALA A 12 1.89 3.57 12.85
C ALA A 12 1.65 4.30 11.53
N SER A 13 2.11 3.69 10.44
CA SER A 13 1.72 4.04 9.10
C SER A 13 0.22 3.92 9.18
N THR A 14 -0.44 5.07 9.20
CA THR A 14 -1.88 5.13 9.07
C THR A 14 -2.09 4.53 7.70
N ASN A 15 -2.32 3.22 7.65
CA ASN A 15 -2.31 2.49 6.40
C ASN A 15 -3.46 3.07 5.60
N LYS A 16 -3.10 3.83 4.57
CA LYS A 16 -4.08 4.62 3.84
C LYS A 16 -5.01 3.64 3.14
N THR A 17 -6.30 3.81 3.35
CA THR A 17 -7.27 2.98 2.64
C THR A 17 -7.50 3.61 1.27
N VAL A 18 -7.44 2.77 0.23
CA VAL A 18 -7.74 3.17 -1.14
C VAL A 18 -8.90 2.32 -1.63
N GLU A 19 -9.89 2.95 -2.22
CA GLU A 19 -10.94 2.25 -2.95
C GLU A 19 -10.58 2.20 -4.43
N ILE A 20 -10.51 0.99 -5.00
CA ILE A 20 -10.25 0.76 -6.43
C ILE A 20 -11.40 -0.08 -6.97
N ALA A 21 -12.11 0.44 -7.97
CA ALA A 21 -13.27 -0.23 -8.58
C ALA A 21 -14.30 -0.74 -7.55
N GLY A 22 -14.53 0.02 -6.47
CA GLY A 22 -15.46 -0.33 -5.39
C GLY A 22 -14.93 -1.34 -4.35
N THR A 23 -13.71 -1.83 -4.51
CA THR A 23 -13.04 -2.67 -3.51
C THR A 23 -12.09 -1.83 -2.67
N ARG A 24 -12.14 -1.99 -1.35
CA ARG A 24 -11.25 -1.29 -0.41
C ARG A 24 -9.97 -2.08 -0.21
N TYR A 25 -8.85 -1.40 -0.39
CA TYR A 25 -7.51 -1.92 -0.20
C TYR A 25 -6.79 -1.13 0.88
N GLU A 26 -5.99 -1.82 1.66
CA GLU A 26 -5.06 -1.22 2.61
C GLU A 26 -3.71 -0.99 1.91
N MET A 27 -3.25 0.26 1.81
CA MET A 27 -1.94 0.57 1.24
C MET A 27 -0.84 0.18 2.22
N LEU A 28 -0.11 -0.88 1.89
CA LEU A 28 1.03 -1.35 2.68
C LEU A 28 2.29 -0.51 2.45
N GLY A 29 2.37 0.16 1.29
CA GLY A 29 3.46 1.06 0.96
C GLY A 29 3.81 1.04 -0.52
N THR A 30 4.93 1.70 -0.85
CA THR A 30 5.53 1.63 -2.18
C THR A 30 6.85 0.89 -2.11
N MET A 31 7.20 0.19 -3.18
CA MET A 31 8.47 -0.50 -3.36
C MET A 31 9.10 -0.04 -4.67
N ASN A 32 10.43 -0.08 -4.72
CA ASN A 32 11.19 0.22 -5.92
C ASN A 32 12.25 -0.86 -6.09
N ASP A 33 12.01 -1.80 -7.00
CA ASP A 33 12.85 -2.95 -7.32
C ASP A 33 13.50 -2.87 -8.71
N GLY A 34 13.46 -1.69 -9.33
CA GLY A 34 13.69 -1.48 -10.75
C GLY A 34 12.50 -0.83 -11.42
N ASP A 35 11.29 -1.10 -10.92
CA ASP A 35 10.06 -0.38 -11.24
C ASP A 35 9.36 0.07 -9.95
N CYS A 36 8.77 1.28 -9.97
CA CYS A 36 7.96 1.76 -8.85
C CYS A 36 6.65 0.95 -8.81
N LYS A 37 6.39 0.27 -7.68
CA LYS A 37 5.15 -0.45 -7.43
C LYS A 37 4.53 -0.04 -6.10
N VAL A 38 3.21 -0.05 -6.05
CA VAL A 38 2.38 0.13 -4.87
C VAL A 38 1.93 -1.24 -4.41
N ARG A 39 2.10 -1.54 -3.12
CA ARG A 39 1.60 -2.77 -2.49
C ARG A 39 0.30 -2.47 -1.78
N LEU A 40 -0.74 -3.18 -2.19
CA LEU A 40 -2.10 -3.02 -1.69
C LEU A 40 -2.56 -4.36 -1.12
N LYS A 41 -3.18 -4.35 0.05
CA LYS A 41 -3.76 -5.55 0.66
C LYS A 41 -5.27 -5.51 0.51
N ASN A 42 -5.83 -6.57 -0.06
CA ASN A 42 -7.27 -6.69 -0.23
C ASN A 42 -7.95 -7.12 1.09
N PRO A 43 -9.29 -7.06 1.18
CA PRO A 43 -10.02 -7.49 2.38
C PRO A 43 -9.87 -8.98 2.70
N GLY A 44 -9.50 -9.80 1.70
CA GLY A 44 -9.17 -11.22 1.86
C GLY A 44 -7.80 -11.47 2.48
N GLY A 45 -6.99 -10.43 2.67
CA GLY A 45 -5.64 -10.52 3.22
C GLY A 45 -4.53 -10.77 2.19
N GLU A 46 -4.88 -10.88 0.92
CA GLU A 46 -3.90 -11.04 -0.17
C GLU A 46 -3.25 -9.69 -0.49
N VAL A 47 -1.94 -9.74 -0.77
CA VAL A 47 -1.18 -8.57 -1.20
C VAL A 47 -1.08 -8.59 -2.71
N VAL A 48 -1.59 -7.54 -3.34
CA VAL A 48 -1.46 -7.28 -4.77
C VAL A 48 -0.44 -6.16 -5.00
N GLU A 49 0.31 -6.29 -6.07
CA GLU A 49 1.31 -5.32 -6.49
C GLU A 49 0.83 -4.67 -7.78
N MET A 50 0.91 -3.34 -7.82
CA MET A 50 0.48 -2.55 -8.96
C MET A 50 1.57 -1.54 -9.28
N THR A 51 1.86 -1.29 -10.55
CA THR A 51 2.82 -0.24 -10.90
C THR A 51 2.32 1.13 -10.44
N CYS A 52 3.23 2.00 -10.02
CA CYS A 52 2.89 3.37 -9.62
C CYS A 52 2.17 4.13 -10.74
N ASP A 53 2.59 3.92 -11.99
CA ASP A 53 1.93 4.54 -13.16
C ASP A 53 0.48 4.09 -13.33
N SER A 54 0.21 2.79 -13.18
CA SER A 54 -1.17 2.27 -13.24
C SER A 54 -2.01 2.82 -12.10
N PHE A 55 -1.45 2.87 -10.90
CA PHE A 55 -2.12 3.40 -9.73
C PHE A 55 -2.45 4.90 -9.86
N ILE A 56 -1.50 5.71 -10.33
CA ILE A 56 -1.69 7.15 -10.61
C ILE A 56 -2.72 7.36 -11.71
N ASN A 57 -2.68 6.56 -12.78
CA ASN A 57 -3.68 6.64 -13.84
C ASN A 57 -5.09 6.35 -13.33
N GLN A 58 -5.24 5.37 -12.42
CA GLN A 58 -6.53 5.07 -11.80
C GLN A 58 -7.03 6.19 -10.87
N LEU A 59 -6.13 6.87 -10.16
CA LEU A 59 -6.49 8.05 -9.38
C LEU A 59 -6.97 9.18 -10.31
N ASN A 60 -6.24 9.43 -11.39
CA ASN A 60 -6.54 10.49 -12.35
C ASN A 60 -7.85 10.25 -13.12
N ASN A 61 -8.15 9.00 -13.46
CA ASN A 61 -9.38 8.63 -14.17
C ASN A 61 -10.58 8.40 -13.22
N GLY A 62 -10.38 8.53 -11.91
CA GLY A 62 -11.42 8.39 -10.88
C GLY A 62 -11.81 6.95 -10.53
N SER A 63 -11.13 5.94 -11.10
CA SER A 63 -11.35 4.52 -10.80
C SER A 63 -10.74 4.09 -9.47
N ALA A 64 -9.77 4.85 -8.97
CA ALA A 64 -9.22 4.75 -7.62
C ALA A 64 -9.43 6.05 -6.84
N ARG A 65 -9.60 5.96 -5.52
CA ARG A 65 -9.66 7.12 -4.61
C ARG A 65 -9.15 6.78 -3.23
N TYR A 66 -8.50 7.74 -2.58
CA TYR A 66 -8.20 7.63 -1.15
C TYR A 66 -9.48 7.83 -0.33
N LEU A 67 -9.62 7.07 0.75
CA LEU A 67 -10.70 7.19 1.73
C LEU A 67 -10.26 7.93 2.99
#